data_AF-F8JK38-F1
#
_entry.id   AF-F8JK38-F1
#
_cell.length_a   1.000
_cell.length_b   1.000
_cell.length_c   1.000
_cell.angle_alpha   90.00
_cell.angle_beta   90.00
_cell.angle_gamma   90.00
#
_symmetry.space_group_name_H-M   'P 1'
#
loop_
_entity.id
_entity.type
_entity.pdbx_description
1 polymer ?
#
loop_
_entity_poly.entity_id
_entity_poly.type
_entity_poly.pdbx_seq_one_letter_code
_entity_poly.pdbx_strand_id
1 'polypeptide(L)'
;MARRHHARKLWRASFAAVAALLAVLAFQLPAQARPSAAAQPNAALAECNGGVDVYTFTPPLTLTLQSTTFSGVGQDPSSCVAPNSFNAAQVKLLSAKGSSPSMSCEASFNVTGTLELGWYDSTGKLVGTSTATLIQFLPSLDPSNVSKVVVLKANITAGLGAGSLLVINYVS
;
A
#
# COMPACT_ATOMS: atom_id res chain seq x y z
N MET A 1 33.95 63.90 -50.88
CA MET A 1 33.64 65.28 -50.42
C MET A 1 32.13 65.49 -50.44
N ALA A 2 31.62 66.31 -49.50
CA ALA A 2 30.23 66.80 -49.33
C ALA A 2 29.22 65.83 -48.67
N ARG A 3 28.94 65.95 -47.36
CA ARG A 3 28.01 66.89 -46.65
C ARG A 3 26.53 66.54 -46.90
N ARG A 4 25.89 65.84 -45.95
CA ARG A 4 25.02 66.39 -44.87
C ARG A 4 23.91 67.28 -45.41
N HIS A 5 22.65 66.82 -45.29
CA HIS A 5 21.38 67.53 -45.10
C HIS A 5 20.31 66.47 -45.45
N HIS A 6 19.50 65.91 -44.56
CA HIS A 6 18.62 66.58 -43.64
C HIS A 6 18.28 65.64 -42.47
N ALA A 7 18.87 65.92 -41.33
CA ALA A 7 18.14 65.83 -40.08
C ALA A 7 16.91 66.74 -40.19
N ARG A 8 15.70 66.16 -40.13
CA ARG A 8 14.41 66.77 -39.71
C ARG A 8 13.26 65.85 -40.12
N LYS A 9 13.25 64.65 -39.55
CA LYS A 9 12.00 63.88 -39.30
C LYS A 9 12.22 62.92 -38.13
N LEU A 10 13.02 63.36 -37.16
CA LEU A 10 12.86 62.99 -35.76
C LEU A 10 11.65 63.78 -35.26
N TRP A 11 10.52 63.10 -35.07
CA TRP A 11 9.51 63.38 -34.06
C TRP A 11 8.30 62.52 -34.44
N ARG A 12 8.14 61.37 -33.75
CA ARG A 12 7.01 60.41 -33.75
C ARG A 12 7.41 58.92 -33.85
N ALA A 13 8.71 58.60 -33.85
CA ALA A 13 9.16 57.56 -32.92
C ALA A 13 9.19 58.25 -31.54
N SER A 14 8.63 57.76 -30.45
CA SER A 14 9.01 56.47 -29.85
C SER A 14 8.07 56.03 -28.70
N PHE A 15 6.81 56.46 -28.65
CA PHE A 15 5.98 56.19 -27.45
C PHE A 15 4.98 55.03 -27.54
N ALA A 16 4.68 54.49 -28.72
CA ALA A 16 3.68 53.42 -28.83
C ALA A 16 4.26 51.99 -28.82
N ALA A 17 5.55 51.80 -29.12
CA ALA A 17 6.12 50.46 -29.32
C ALA A 17 6.94 49.92 -28.14
N VAL A 18 7.27 50.74 -27.13
CA VAL A 18 8.03 50.28 -25.95
C VAL A 18 7.10 49.74 -24.85
N ALA A 19 5.84 50.17 -24.80
CA ALA A 19 4.88 49.67 -23.82
C ALA A 19 4.38 48.24 -24.11
N ALA A 20 4.51 47.74 -25.34
CA ALA A 20 4.04 46.41 -25.73
C ALA A 20 5.07 45.29 -25.52
N LEU A 21 6.36 45.60 -25.35
CA LEU A 21 7.40 44.59 -25.12
C LEU A 21 7.73 44.33 -23.65
N LEU A 22 7.21 45.14 -22.72
CA LEU A 22 7.39 44.94 -21.27
C LEU A 22 6.33 44.04 -20.62
N ALA A 23 5.28 43.64 -21.35
CA ALA A 23 4.21 42.78 -20.82
C ALA A 23 4.47 41.26 -20.98
N VAL A 24 5.56 40.85 -21.64
CA VAL A 24 5.85 39.42 -21.90
C VAL A 24 6.81 38.81 -20.86
N LEU A 25 7.39 39.62 -19.96
CA LEU A 25 8.36 39.15 -18.97
C LEU A 25 7.79 38.86 -17.57
N ALA A 26 6.47 39.00 -17.35
CA ALA A 26 5.84 38.75 -16.05
C ALA A 26 5.25 37.34 -15.86
N PHE A 27 5.28 36.46 -16.87
CA PHE A 27 4.83 35.07 -16.76
C PHE A 27 6.00 34.08 -16.75
N GLN A 28 7.05 34.39 -15.99
CA GLN A 28 7.84 33.30 -15.40
C GLN A 28 7.14 32.91 -14.09
N LEU A 29 6.07 32.13 -14.22
CA LEU A 29 5.66 31.26 -13.13
C LEU A 29 6.92 30.51 -12.72
N PRO A 30 7.32 30.49 -11.43
CA PRO A 30 8.28 29.50 -11.01
C PRO A 30 7.69 28.18 -11.51
N ALA A 31 8.44 27.46 -12.34
CA ALA A 31 8.15 26.07 -12.59
C ALA A 31 8.10 25.47 -11.20
N GLN A 32 6.89 25.32 -10.65
CA GLN A 32 6.69 24.49 -9.49
C GLN A 32 7.25 23.18 -9.98
N ALA A 33 8.42 22.84 -9.44
CA ALA A 33 8.89 21.49 -9.46
C ALA A 33 7.67 20.71 -9.01
N ARG A 34 6.99 20.07 -9.97
CA ARG A 34 6.03 19.03 -9.65
C ARG A 34 6.81 18.21 -8.64
N PRO A 35 6.29 17.95 -7.43
CA PRO A 35 6.92 16.93 -6.63
C PRO A 35 7.10 15.79 -7.62
N SER A 36 8.36 15.42 -7.87
CA SER A 36 8.66 14.21 -8.60
C SER A 36 7.66 13.25 -8.05
N ALA A 37 6.85 12.62 -8.92
CA ALA A 37 6.14 11.44 -8.52
C ALA A 37 7.25 10.60 -7.90
N ALA A 38 7.37 10.67 -6.58
CA ALA A 38 8.23 9.82 -5.81
C ALA A 38 7.63 8.52 -6.25
N ALA A 39 8.37 7.83 -7.11
CA ALA A 39 8.00 6.50 -7.54
C ALA A 39 7.63 5.87 -6.22
N GLN A 40 6.32 5.68 -5.99
CA GLN A 40 5.86 5.07 -4.75
C GLN A 40 6.71 3.83 -4.73
N PRO A 41 7.59 3.64 -3.74
CA PRO A 41 8.44 2.46 -3.75
C PRO A 41 7.43 1.35 -3.94
N ASN A 42 7.53 0.66 -5.08
CA ASN A 42 6.64 -0.45 -5.41
C ASN A 42 6.93 -1.41 -4.29
N ALA A 43 6.13 -1.30 -3.22
CA ALA A 43 6.51 -1.79 -1.93
C ALA A 43 6.47 -3.29 -2.10
N ALA A 44 7.66 -3.87 -2.18
CA ALA A 44 7.83 -5.13 -2.84
C ALA A 44 6.96 -6.16 -2.11
N LEU A 45 6.04 -6.76 -2.86
CA LEU A 45 4.99 -7.60 -2.30
C LEU A 45 5.67 -8.80 -1.64
N ALA A 46 5.47 -8.95 -0.33
CA ALA A 46 5.71 -10.23 0.30
C ALA A 46 4.46 -11.08 0.04
N GLU A 47 4.62 -12.09 -0.80
CA GLU A 47 3.56 -13.08 -1.02
C GLU A 47 3.94 -14.35 -0.27
N CYS A 48 3.08 -14.75 0.65
CA CYS A 48 3.27 -15.93 1.47
C CYS A 48 2.20 -16.97 1.14
N ASN A 49 2.63 -18.21 0.98
CA ASN A 49 1.80 -19.33 0.58
C ASN A 49 1.89 -20.47 1.60
N GLY A 50 0.73 -21.05 1.91
CA GLY A 50 0.59 -22.22 2.77
C GLY A 50 0.47 -21.87 4.26
N GLY A 51 0.54 -22.90 5.11
CA GLY A 51 0.39 -22.80 6.57
C GLY A 51 -1.04 -23.11 7.05
N VAL A 52 -1.18 -23.28 8.35
CA VAL A 52 -2.48 -23.50 9.02
C VAL A 52 -2.65 -22.44 10.09
N ASP A 53 -3.63 -21.57 9.91
CA ASP A 53 -4.03 -20.59 10.90
C ASP A 53 -5.42 -20.90 11.43
N VAL A 54 -5.63 -20.63 12.71
CA VAL A 54 -6.90 -20.85 13.37
C VAL A 54 -7.52 -19.51 13.69
N TYR A 55 -8.76 -19.31 13.24
CA TYR A 55 -9.56 -18.13 13.52
C TYR A 55 -10.82 -18.48 14.30
N THR A 56 -11.10 -17.70 15.32
CA THR A 56 -12.33 -17.73 16.11
C THR A 56 -13.18 -16.52 15.75
N PHE A 57 -14.46 -16.75 15.47
CA PHE A 57 -15.42 -15.71 15.11
C PHE A 57 -16.52 -15.61 16.16
N THR A 58 -16.89 -14.38 16.54
CA THR A 58 -17.94 -14.13 17.53
C THR A 58 -18.89 -13.01 17.04
N PRO A 59 -20.17 -13.32 16.75
CA PRO A 59 -20.75 -14.67 16.69
C PRO A 59 -20.10 -15.53 15.59
N PRO A 60 -20.21 -16.88 15.65
CA PRO A 60 -19.70 -17.78 14.60
C PRO A 60 -20.26 -17.40 13.22
N LEU A 61 -19.44 -17.54 12.19
CA LEU A 61 -19.86 -17.21 10.82
C LEU A 61 -20.96 -18.16 10.33
N THR A 62 -21.85 -17.61 9.51
CA THR A 62 -22.93 -18.34 8.83
C THR A 62 -22.95 -17.93 7.36
N LEU A 63 -23.88 -18.50 6.58
CA LEU A 63 -24.15 -18.07 5.20
C LEU A 63 -24.80 -16.68 5.10
N THR A 64 -25.28 -16.13 6.21
CA THR A 64 -25.86 -14.79 6.25
C THR A 64 -24.82 -13.77 6.72
N LEU A 65 -24.81 -12.60 6.08
CA LEU A 65 -23.97 -11.48 6.50
C LEU A 65 -24.40 -10.97 7.88
N GLN A 66 -23.43 -10.83 8.77
CA GLN A 66 -23.65 -10.32 10.13
C GLN A 66 -22.43 -9.57 10.64
N SER A 67 -22.64 -8.76 11.68
CA SER A 67 -21.55 -8.11 12.39
C SER A 67 -20.83 -9.13 13.27
N THR A 68 -19.51 -9.25 13.08
CA THR A 68 -18.69 -10.27 13.74
C THR A 68 -17.34 -9.71 14.12
N THR A 69 -16.85 -10.13 15.29
CA THR A 69 -15.46 -9.96 15.70
C THR A 69 -14.68 -11.24 15.43
N PHE A 70 -13.39 -11.13 15.15
CA PHE A 70 -12.52 -12.28 14.96
C PHE A 70 -11.21 -12.14 15.73
N SER A 71 -10.65 -13.28 16.10
CA SER A 71 -9.29 -13.41 16.58
C SER A 71 -8.64 -14.64 15.96
N GLY A 72 -7.32 -14.68 15.85
CA GLY A 72 -6.65 -15.86 15.32
C GLY A 72 -5.15 -15.91 15.60
N VAL A 73 -4.57 -17.08 15.40
CA VAL A 73 -3.14 -17.36 15.54
C VAL A 73 -2.73 -18.42 14.52
N GLY A 74 -1.49 -18.35 14.06
CA GLY A 74 -0.90 -19.36 13.20
C GLY A 74 -0.37 -20.55 13.98
N GLN A 75 -0.49 -21.74 13.40
CA GLN A 75 0.08 -22.97 13.94
C GLN A 75 1.52 -23.14 13.43
N ASP A 76 1.69 -23.11 12.11
CA ASP A 76 2.95 -23.36 11.44
C ASP A 76 3.41 -22.17 10.58
N PRO A 77 4.73 -21.95 10.41
CA PRO A 77 5.22 -20.95 9.48
C PRO A 77 4.84 -21.28 8.03
N SER A 78 4.18 -20.35 7.36
CA SER A 78 3.91 -20.33 5.93
C SER A 78 5.19 -19.99 5.16
N SER A 79 5.36 -20.55 3.97
CA SER A 79 6.45 -20.12 3.07
C SER A 79 6.22 -18.69 2.60
N CYS A 80 7.29 -17.93 2.41
CA CYS A 80 7.23 -16.56 1.91
C CYS A 80 8.23 -16.31 0.81
N VAL A 81 7.76 -15.67 -0.26
CA VAL A 81 8.62 -15.00 -1.22
C VAL A 81 8.68 -13.54 -0.79
N ALA A 82 9.53 -13.26 0.19
CA ALA A 82 9.83 -11.90 0.61
C ALA A 82 10.93 -11.31 -0.29
N PRO A 83 10.90 -9.99 -0.56
CA PRO A 83 12.02 -9.31 -1.21
C PRO A 83 13.32 -9.58 -0.44
N ASN A 84 14.43 -9.78 -1.17
CA ASN A 84 15.74 -10.19 -0.64
C ASN A 84 16.31 -9.32 0.50
N SER A 85 15.69 -8.18 0.80
CA SER A 85 16.09 -7.24 1.85
C SER A 85 15.82 -7.72 3.28
N PHE A 86 15.04 -8.79 3.50
CA PHE A 86 14.59 -9.19 4.85
C PHE A 86 15.15 -10.52 5.38
N ASN A 87 15.86 -11.30 4.55
CA ASN A 87 16.35 -12.66 4.88
C ASN A 87 15.27 -13.61 5.44
N ALA A 88 13.99 -13.33 5.21
CA ALA A 88 12.88 -14.14 5.64
C ALA A 88 12.48 -15.11 4.51
N ALA A 89 12.36 -16.39 4.86
CA ALA A 89 11.85 -17.44 3.97
C ALA A 89 10.46 -17.93 4.38
N GLN A 90 10.04 -17.59 5.60
CA GLN A 90 8.78 -18.03 6.19
C GLN A 90 8.14 -16.92 7.03
N VAL A 91 6.81 -16.95 7.20
CA VAL A 91 6.06 -16.08 8.10
C VAL A 91 5.12 -16.91 8.96
N LYS A 92 4.88 -16.50 10.20
CA LYS A 92 3.84 -17.06 11.05
C LYS A 92 2.96 -15.92 11.57
N LEU A 93 1.65 -16.12 11.54
CA LEU A 93 0.74 -15.25 12.26
C LEU A 93 0.90 -15.48 13.78
N LEU A 94 1.39 -14.48 14.48
CA LEU A 94 1.53 -14.53 15.95
C LEU A 94 0.19 -14.19 16.61
N SER A 95 -0.50 -13.19 16.07
CA SER A 95 -1.85 -12.85 16.48
C SER A 95 -2.61 -12.10 15.39
N ALA A 96 -3.91 -12.28 15.33
CA ALA A 96 -4.84 -11.49 14.55
C ALA A 96 -6.02 -11.11 15.43
N LYS A 97 -6.48 -9.86 15.32
CA LYS A 97 -7.71 -9.38 15.96
C LYS A 97 -8.39 -8.35 15.08
N GLY A 98 -9.71 -8.38 15.03
CA GLY A 98 -10.47 -7.38 14.30
C GLY A 98 -11.97 -7.56 14.37
N SER A 99 -12.66 -6.75 13.58
CA SER A 99 -14.11 -6.80 13.45
C SER A 99 -14.53 -6.44 12.03
N SER A 100 -15.76 -6.84 11.71
CA SER A 100 -16.44 -6.41 10.50
C SER A 100 -17.92 -6.24 10.82
N PRO A 101 -18.56 -5.16 10.33
CA PRO A 101 -20.01 -5.01 10.45
C PRO A 101 -20.77 -5.97 9.52
N SER A 102 -20.10 -6.62 8.57
CA SER A 102 -20.72 -7.51 7.57
C SER A 102 -19.75 -8.58 7.09
N MET A 103 -19.82 -9.76 7.71
CA MET A 103 -19.03 -10.94 7.37
C MET A 103 -19.92 -12.19 7.33
N SER A 104 -19.58 -13.12 6.44
CA SER A 104 -20.20 -14.45 6.26
C SER A 104 -19.09 -15.45 5.93
N CYS A 105 -19.41 -16.74 5.79
CA CYS A 105 -18.39 -17.76 5.52
C CYS A 105 -17.68 -17.64 4.15
N GLU A 106 -18.17 -16.80 3.23
CA GLU A 106 -17.60 -16.63 1.88
C GLU A 106 -17.33 -15.17 1.50
N ALA A 107 -17.70 -14.22 2.37
CA ALA A 107 -17.60 -12.81 2.06
C ALA A 107 -17.32 -11.99 3.32
N SER A 108 -16.47 -10.98 3.16
CA SER A 108 -16.19 -9.98 4.18
C SER A 108 -16.21 -8.60 3.57
N PHE A 109 -16.81 -7.63 4.26
CA PHE A 109 -16.81 -6.25 3.85
C PHE A 109 -16.38 -5.35 5.00
N ASN A 110 -15.67 -4.26 4.68
CA ASN A 110 -15.26 -3.23 5.65
C ASN A 110 -14.57 -3.82 6.89
N VAL A 111 -13.69 -4.81 6.67
CA VAL A 111 -12.96 -5.46 7.77
C VAL A 111 -11.91 -4.50 8.31
N THR A 112 -11.89 -4.34 9.62
CA THR A 112 -10.81 -3.65 10.33
C THR A 112 -10.12 -4.63 11.27
N GLY A 113 -8.80 -4.69 11.21
CA GLY A 113 -8.04 -5.59 12.07
C GLY A 113 -6.55 -5.29 12.07
N THR A 114 -5.89 -5.84 13.08
CA THR A 114 -4.44 -5.79 13.25
C THR A 114 -3.88 -7.20 13.30
N LEU A 115 -2.73 -7.39 12.65
CA LEU A 115 -1.97 -8.62 12.63
C LEU A 115 -0.60 -8.39 13.26
N GLU A 116 -0.13 -9.35 14.03
CA GLU A 116 1.26 -9.48 14.45
C GLU A 116 1.87 -10.69 13.75
N LEU A 117 3.04 -10.50 13.17
CA LEU A 117 3.71 -11.47 12.32
C LEU A 117 5.11 -11.75 12.85
N GLY A 118 5.51 -13.02 12.81
CA GLY A 118 6.89 -13.45 13.00
C GLY A 118 7.48 -13.86 11.67
N TRP A 119 8.67 -13.37 11.36
CA TRP A 119 9.41 -13.71 10.14
C TRP A 119 10.54 -14.65 10.50
N TYR A 120 10.68 -15.73 9.74
CA TYR A 120 11.65 -16.78 10.01
C TYR A 120 12.52 -17.01 8.78
N ASP A 121 13.79 -17.34 9.00
CA ASP A 121 14.68 -17.80 7.93
C ASP A 121 14.34 -19.24 7.51
N SER A 122 15.08 -19.77 6.52
CA SER A 122 14.87 -21.14 6.01
C SER A 122 15.17 -22.24 7.04
N THR A 123 15.81 -21.90 8.16
CA THR A 123 16.10 -22.84 9.26
C THR A 123 15.02 -22.82 10.34
N GLY A 124 14.00 -21.95 10.22
CA GLY A 124 12.95 -21.76 11.22
C GLY A 124 13.36 -20.86 12.37
N LYS A 125 14.45 -20.09 12.24
CA LYS A 125 14.86 -19.11 13.25
C LYS A 125 14.16 -17.79 13.02
N LEU A 126 13.63 -17.19 14.08
CA LEU A 126 13.02 -15.86 14.05
C LEU A 126 14.07 -14.80 13.68
N VAL A 127 13.82 -14.07 12.60
CA VAL A 127 14.66 -12.97 12.10
C VAL A 127 14.05 -11.59 12.36
N GLY A 128 12.75 -11.52 12.64
CA GLY A 128 12.09 -10.26 12.99
C GLY A 128 10.59 -10.42 13.19
N THR A 129 9.95 -9.33 13.62
CA THR A 129 8.51 -9.23 13.77
C THR A 129 7.96 -8.00 13.07
N SER A 130 6.67 -8.03 12.77
CA SER A 130 5.97 -6.91 12.17
C SER A 130 4.54 -6.78 12.67
N THR A 131 4.03 -5.56 12.58
CA THR A 131 2.61 -5.27 12.76
C THR A 131 2.03 -4.84 11.42
N ALA A 132 0.84 -5.34 11.10
CA ALA A 132 0.14 -4.99 9.88
C ALA A 132 -1.33 -4.63 10.15
N THR A 133 -1.88 -3.73 9.33
CA THR A 133 -3.30 -3.42 9.30
C THR A 133 -3.96 -4.22 8.20
N LEU A 134 -5.00 -4.97 8.57
CA LEU A 134 -5.77 -5.80 7.67
C LEU A 134 -6.61 -4.94 6.72
N ILE A 135 -6.59 -5.29 5.43
CA ILE A 135 -7.32 -4.63 4.35
C ILE A 135 -8.41 -5.55 3.81
N GLN A 136 -8.11 -6.85 3.72
CA GLN A 136 -9.03 -7.85 3.20
C GLN A 136 -8.87 -9.15 3.97
N PHE A 137 -9.99 -9.79 4.27
CA PHE A 137 -10.05 -11.08 4.98
C PHE A 137 -11.14 -11.93 4.34
N LEU A 138 -10.82 -12.80 3.40
CA LEU A 138 -11.83 -13.65 2.77
C LEU A 138 -11.84 -15.01 3.46
N PRO A 139 -12.80 -15.31 4.36
CA PRO A 139 -13.00 -16.68 4.83
C PRO A 139 -13.58 -17.53 3.69
N SER A 140 -13.32 -18.84 3.73
CA SER A 140 -13.89 -19.82 2.81
C SER A 140 -14.47 -21.00 3.58
N LEU A 141 -15.56 -21.58 3.04
CA LEU A 141 -16.14 -22.82 3.52
C LEU A 141 -15.32 -24.04 3.09
N ASP A 142 -15.11 -24.96 4.03
CA ASP A 142 -14.93 -26.39 3.77
C ASP A 142 -16.26 -27.07 4.14
N PRO A 143 -16.82 -27.99 3.34
CA PRO A 143 -17.97 -28.82 3.72
C PRO A 143 -17.81 -29.57 5.06
N SER A 144 -16.58 -29.64 5.59
CA SER A 144 -16.24 -30.24 6.89
C SER A 144 -16.38 -29.30 8.10
N ASN A 145 -16.82 -28.04 7.93
CA ASN A 145 -16.90 -27.01 8.98
C ASN A 145 -15.55 -26.60 9.62
N VAL A 146 -14.43 -26.78 8.91
CA VAL A 146 -13.10 -26.34 9.37
C VAL A 146 -12.50 -25.45 8.28
N SER A 147 -12.39 -24.14 8.51
CA SER A 147 -11.89 -23.14 7.54
C SER A 147 -10.65 -23.60 6.78
N LYS A 148 -10.64 -23.52 5.43
CA LYS A 148 -9.48 -23.99 4.65
C LYS A 148 -8.97 -23.10 3.52
N VAL A 149 -9.60 -21.97 3.22
CA VAL A 149 -8.97 -20.94 2.41
C VAL A 149 -9.26 -19.60 3.06
N VAL A 150 -8.22 -18.94 3.55
CA VAL A 150 -8.30 -17.54 3.96
C VAL A 150 -7.38 -16.77 3.02
N VAL A 151 -7.88 -15.68 2.43
CA VAL A 151 -7.00 -14.71 1.78
C VAL A 151 -6.91 -13.50 2.68
N LEU A 152 -5.72 -13.26 3.21
CA LEU A 152 -5.40 -12.07 3.99
C LEU A 152 -4.62 -11.11 3.12
N LYS A 153 -5.07 -9.86 3.08
CA LYS A 153 -4.25 -8.74 2.59
C LYS A 153 -4.08 -7.73 3.69
N ALA A 154 -2.85 -7.33 3.95
CA ALA A 154 -2.54 -6.39 5.03
C ALA A 154 -1.40 -5.46 4.65
N ASN A 155 -1.49 -4.20 5.07
CA ASN A 155 -0.39 -3.24 4.97
C ASN A 155 0.49 -3.38 6.19
N ILE A 156 1.78 -3.70 6.01
CA ILE A 156 2.73 -3.73 7.11
C ILE A 156 3.00 -2.30 7.57
N THR A 157 2.61 -1.97 8.80
CA THR A 157 2.69 -0.61 9.35
C THR A 157 3.94 -0.39 10.19
N ALA A 158 4.52 -1.45 10.76
CA ALA A 158 5.73 -1.38 11.57
C ALA A 158 6.54 -2.69 11.51
N GLY A 159 7.83 -2.59 11.82
CA GLY A 159 8.75 -3.73 11.87
C GLY A 159 9.33 -4.12 10.51
N LEU A 160 9.67 -5.39 10.36
CA LEU A 160 10.28 -5.91 9.14
C LEU A 160 9.31 -5.76 7.95
N GLY A 161 9.77 -5.20 6.82
CA GLY A 161 8.92 -4.98 5.65
C GLY A 161 7.88 -3.85 5.79
N ALA A 162 8.01 -2.96 6.79
CA ALA A 162 7.14 -1.80 6.93
C ALA A 162 7.00 -0.99 5.62
N GLY A 163 5.77 -0.56 5.33
CA GLY A 163 5.40 0.09 4.08
C GLY A 163 5.02 -0.86 2.94
N SER A 164 5.18 -2.18 3.13
CA SER A 164 4.85 -3.19 2.11
C SER A 164 3.45 -3.74 2.27
N LEU A 165 2.88 -4.19 1.15
CA LEU A 165 1.66 -4.99 1.15
C LEU A 165 2.05 -6.47 1.30
N LEU A 166 1.39 -7.14 2.25
CA LEU A 166 1.49 -8.56 2.50
C LEU A 166 0.21 -9.24 1.99
N VAL A 167 0.38 -10.30 1.22
CA VAL A 167 -0.69 -11.21 0.84
C VAL A 167 -0.34 -12.59 1.38
N ILE A 168 -1.21 -13.14 2.23
CA ILE A 168 -1.09 -14.52 2.69
C ILE A 168 -2.24 -15.33 2.10
N ASN A 169 -1.88 -16.31 1.29
CA ASN A 169 -2.80 -17.28 0.73
C ASN A 169 -2.64 -18.61 1.48
N TYR A 170 -3.65 -19.00 2.25
CA TYR A 170 -3.69 -20.33 2.83
C TYR A 170 -4.30 -21.28 1.81
N VAL A 171 -3.58 -22.35 1.50
CA VAL A 171 -4.02 -23.42 0.60
C VAL A 171 -4.05 -24.69 1.43
N SER A 172 -5.18 -25.41 1.40
CA SER A 172 -5.29 -26.76 1.95
C SER A 172 -4.59 -27.79 1.09
#